data_AF-E6QL93-F1
#
_entry.id   AF-E6QL93-F1
#
_cell.length_a   1.000
_cell.length_b   1.000
_cell.length_c   1.000
_cell.angle_alpha   90.00
_cell.angle_beta   90.00
_cell.angle_gamma   90.00
#
_symmetry.space_group_name_H-M   'P 1'
#
loop_
_entity.id
_entity.type
_entity.pdbx_description
1 polymer ?
#
loop_
_entity_poly.entity_id
_entity_poly.type
_entity_poly.pdbx_seq_one_letter_code
_entity_poly.pdbx_strand_id
1 'polypeptide(L)'
;MPVCTRKPCPVTTAAIDWYKRFMNGPEVKPLTPREKAHLAAKNIIDPFNALTILAQSAFSVGFNSHSPYGPGMPGFERNVGVSYTQDITSEFFNVFLIPSIAHQDPHYHRMPNAGYKRRFLHATTQIFWTLGDNGQGMLNYANLLGSAIDIQIGNLYVPGQQTHLTATLSQYFVGLATAPIDNYVTEFLPDIARHIHIQVVLVQQIINQVARTSPPASP
;
A
#
# COMPACT_ATOMS: atom_id res chain seq x y z
N MET A 1 -28.07 -50.57 -24.91
CA MET A 1 -26.83 -50.35 -24.14
C MET A 1 -27.00 -49.07 -23.34
N PRO A 2 -26.90 -49.07 -22.00
CA PRO A 2 -27.06 -47.86 -21.22
C PRO A 2 -25.77 -47.03 -21.31
N VAL A 3 -25.90 -45.76 -21.71
CA VAL A 3 -24.80 -44.80 -21.70
C VAL A 3 -24.54 -44.41 -20.24
N CYS A 4 -23.37 -44.73 -19.71
CA CYS A 4 -22.92 -44.22 -18.42
C CYS A 4 -22.74 -42.70 -18.49
N THR A 5 -23.71 -41.94 -17.98
CA THR A 5 -23.53 -40.53 -17.66
C THR A 5 -22.77 -40.43 -16.33
N ARG A 6 -21.45 -40.19 -16.40
CA ARG A 6 -20.68 -39.80 -15.21
C ARG A 6 -21.28 -38.49 -14.69
N LYS A 7 -21.90 -38.52 -13.50
CA LYS A 7 -22.21 -37.28 -12.78
C LYS A 7 -20.89 -36.51 -12.60
N PRO A 8 -20.79 -35.24 -13.01
CA PRO A 8 -19.60 -34.46 -12.75
C PRO A 8 -19.45 -34.33 -11.23
N CYS A 9 -18.27 -34.68 -10.71
CA CYS A 9 -17.97 -34.56 -9.29
C CYS A 9 -18.14 -33.10 -8.86
N PRO A 10 -18.74 -32.82 -7.68
CA PRO A 10 -18.78 -31.47 -7.16
C PRO A 10 -17.34 -31.05 -6.82
N VAL A 11 -16.82 -30.06 -7.54
CA VAL A 11 -15.52 -29.45 -7.25
C VAL A 11 -15.71 -28.58 -6.00
N THR A 12 -15.69 -29.19 -4.82
CA THR A 12 -15.59 -28.45 -3.56
C THR A 12 -14.13 -28.07 -3.30
N THR A 13 -13.63 -27.19 -4.14
CA THR A 13 -12.66 -26.18 -3.71
C THR A 13 -13.34 -24.87 -4.05
N ALA A 14 -13.89 -24.18 -3.04
CA ALA A 14 -14.23 -22.78 -3.22
C ALA A 14 -12.92 -22.09 -3.63
N ALA A 15 -12.73 -21.89 -4.94
CA ALA A 15 -11.59 -21.17 -5.46
C ALA A 15 -11.61 -19.82 -4.75
N ILE A 16 -10.57 -19.54 -3.97
CA ILE A 16 -10.47 -18.26 -3.27
C ILE A 16 -10.51 -17.19 -4.36
N ASP A 17 -11.60 -16.45 -4.39
CA ASP A 17 -11.79 -15.35 -5.32
C ASP A 17 -10.90 -14.20 -4.84
N TRP A 18 -9.64 -14.22 -5.30
CA TRP A 18 -8.61 -13.25 -4.95
C TRP A 18 -9.04 -11.82 -5.27
N TYR A 19 -9.82 -11.63 -6.34
CA TYR A 19 -10.36 -10.34 -6.71
C TYR A 19 -11.39 -9.85 -5.69
N LYS A 20 -12.37 -10.67 -5.29
CA LYS A 20 -13.32 -10.30 -4.22
C LYS A 20 -12.63 -10.03 -2.90
N ARG A 21 -11.60 -10.81 -2.54
CA ARG A 21 -10.81 -10.61 -1.32
C ARG A 21 -10.06 -9.29 -1.34
N PHE A 22 -9.47 -8.90 -2.47
CA PHE A 22 -8.83 -7.61 -2.66
C PHE A 22 -9.83 -6.44 -2.55
N MET A 23 -10.99 -6.59 -3.20
CA MET A 23 -12.03 -5.57 -3.24
C MET A 23 -12.65 -5.29 -1.87
N ASN A 24 -13.05 -6.34 -1.15
CA ASN A 24 -13.69 -6.20 0.16
C ASN A 24 -12.65 -5.99 1.27
N GLY A 25 -11.42 -6.43 1.05
CA GLY A 25 -10.35 -6.41 2.04
C GLY A 25 -10.52 -7.53 3.06
N PRO A 26 -9.45 -7.94 3.73
CA PRO A 26 -9.56 -8.85 4.87
C PRO A 26 -10.31 -8.16 6.02
N GLU A 27 -11.13 -8.91 6.74
CA GLU A 27 -11.68 -8.47 8.02
C GLU A 27 -10.51 -8.30 9.00
N VAL A 28 -10.24 -7.07 9.41
CA VAL A 28 -9.04 -6.73 10.17
C VAL A 28 -9.32 -7.01 11.65
N LYS A 29 -8.67 -8.03 12.19
CA LYS A 29 -8.63 -8.27 13.63
C LYS A 29 -7.55 -7.41 14.28
N PRO A 30 -7.72 -6.98 15.54
CA PRO A 30 -6.62 -6.41 16.31
C PRO A 30 -5.42 -7.35 16.33
N LEU A 31 -4.22 -6.80 16.11
CA LEU A 31 -3.00 -7.58 16.04
C LEU A 31 -2.32 -7.66 17.41
N THR A 32 -1.79 -8.83 17.73
CA THR A 32 -0.82 -8.96 18.83
C THR A 32 0.54 -8.34 18.44
N PRO A 33 1.40 -7.94 19.39
CA PRO A 33 2.73 -7.40 19.08
C PRO A 33 3.57 -8.29 18.15
N ARG A 34 3.45 -9.62 18.29
CA ARG A 34 4.13 -10.58 17.41
C ARG A 34 3.59 -10.55 15.99
N GLU A 35 2.28 -10.40 15.82
CA GLU A 35 1.67 -10.27 14.49
C GLU A 35 2.01 -8.92 13.86
N LYS A 36 2.15 -7.85 14.65
CA LYS A 36 2.65 -6.55 14.19
C LYS A 36 4.09 -6.64 13.69
N ALA A 37 4.99 -7.31 14.42
CA ALA A 37 6.35 -7.58 13.97
C ALA A 37 6.37 -8.40 12.66
N HIS A 38 5.51 -9.42 12.57
CA HIS A 38 5.39 -10.23 11.37
C HIS A 38 4.86 -9.42 10.17
N LEU A 39 3.89 -8.53 10.41
CA LEU A 39 3.36 -7.63 9.39
C LEU A 39 4.45 -6.69 8.88
N ALA A 40 5.20 -6.04 9.77
CA ALA A 40 6.32 -5.17 9.41
C ALA A 40 7.35 -5.92 8.54
N ALA A 41 7.76 -7.12 8.96
CA ALA A 41 8.68 -7.94 8.18
C ALA A 41 8.11 -8.33 6.81
N LYS A 42 6.80 -8.62 6.74
CA LYS A 42 6.12 -8.98 5.50
C LYS A 42 6.04 -7.79 4.53
N ASN A 43 5.79 -6.59 5.02
CA ASN A 43 5.73 -5.38 4.19
C ASN A 43 7.10 -5.08 3.56
N ILE A 44 8.18 -5.23 4.32
CA ILE A 44 9.56 -5.02 3.83
C ILE A 44 9.88 -5.95 2.64
N ILE A 45 9.50 -7.22 2.72
CA ILE A 45 9.79 -8.21 1.67
C ILE A 45 8.70 -8.30 0.58
N ASP A 46 7.69 -7.43 0.63
CA ASP A 46 6.62 -7.43 -0.36
C ASP A 46 7.18 -7.01 -1.74
N PRO A 47 6.96 -7.80 -2.80
CA PRO A 47 7.45 -7.46 -4.14
C PRO A 47 6.89 -6.14 -4.67
N PHE A 48 5.69 -5.72 -4.26
CA PHE A 48 5.13 -4.42 -4.62
C PHE A 48 5.84 -3.27 -3.90
N ASN A 49 6.27 -3.48 -2.66
CA ASN A 49 7.09 -2.51 -1.95
C ASN A 49 8.44 -2.32 -2.66
N ALA A 50 9.13 -3.44 -2.96
CA ALA A 50 10.36 -3.42 -3.75
C ALA A 50 10.21 -2.66 -5.08
N LEU A 51 9.13 -2.93 -5.82
CA LEU A 51 8.82 -2.24 -7.07
C LEU A 51 8.61 -0.73 -6.86
N THR A 52 7.94 -0.34 -5.79
CA THR A 52 7.67 1.06 -5.46
C THR A 52 8.96 1.80 -5.13
N ILE A 53 9.83 1.21 -4.30
CA ILE A 53 11.16 1.76 -3.97
C ILE A 53 12.01 1.95 -5.23
N LEU A 54 12.03 0.95 -6.12
CA LEU A 54 12.77 1.02 -7.38
C LEU A 54 12.22 2.14 -8.29
N ALA A 55 10.90 2.23 -8.45
CA ALA A 55 10.28 3.24 -9.29
C ALA A 55 10.53 4.66 -8.74
N GLN A 56 10.37 4.86 -7.43
CA GLN A 56 10.65 6.13 -6.76
C GLN A 56 12.13 6.50 -6.87
N SER A 57 13.03 5.53 -6.72
CA SER A 57 14.47 5.77 -6.84
C SER A 57 14.87 6.16 -8.26
N ALA A 58 14.30 5.49 -9.26
CA ALA A 58 14.51 5.80 -10.67
C ALA A 58 13.99 7.20 -10.99
N PHE A 59 12.81 7.57 -10.46
CA PHE A 59 12.26 8.91 -10.65
C PHE A 59 13.14 9.98 -9.99
N SER A 60 13.50 9.78 -8.72
CA SER A 60 14.29 10.74 -7.93
C SER A 60 15.67 10.99 -8.55
N VAL A 61 16.38 9.96 -8.99
CA VAL A 61 17.72 10.10 -9.60
C VAL A 61 17.63 10.47 -11.09
N GLY A 62 16.63 9.95 -11.81
CA GLY A 62 16.48 10.16 -13.25
C GLY A 62 16.02 11.57 -13.62
N PHE A 63 15.15 12.19 -12.80
CA PHE A 63 14.63 13.53 -13.05
C PHE A 63 15.36 14.63 -12.28
N ASN A 64 16.25 14.30 -11.35
CA ASN A 64 17.06 15.28 -10.62
C ASN A 64 18.55 15.13 -10.92
N SER A 65 19.06 15.96 -11.84
CA SER A 65 20.48 16.02 -12.19
C SER A 65 21.40 16.41 -11.02
N HIS A 66 20.85 16.97 -9.95
CA HIS A 66 21.54 17.37 -8.72
C HIS A 66 21.10 16.52 -7.51
N SER A 67 20.68 15.27 -7.75
CA SER A 67 20.34 14.34 -6.67
C SER A 67 21.49 14.21 -5.66
N PRO A 68 21.22 14.24 -4.34
CA PRO A 68 22.25 14.05 -3.31
C PRO A 68 22.93 12.67 -3.38
N TYR A 69 22.30 11.71 -4.06
CA TYR A 69 22.83 10.36 -4.25
C TYR A 69 23.80 10.25 -5.44
N GLY A 70 23.85 11.29 -6.29
CA GLY A 70 24.60 11.35 -7.54
C GLY A 70 23.75 10.92 -8.75
N PRO A 71 24.25 11.15 -9.98
CA PRO A 71 23.52 10.82 -11.19
C PRO A 71 23.71 9.36 -11.63
N GLY A 72 22.81 8.90 -12.49
CA GLY A 72 22.91 7.61 -13.19
C GLY A 72 22.75 6.38 -12.29
N MET A 73 23.20 5.22 -12.80
CA MET A 73 23.07 3.93 -12.11
C MET A 73 23.71 3.89 -10.71
N PRO A 74 24.92 4.46 -10.47
CA PRO A 74 25.49 4.47 -9.12
C PRO A 74 24.65 5.26 -8.11
N GLY A 75 24.06 6.38 -8.55
CA GLY A 75 23.15 7.16 -7.69
C GLY A 75 21.84 6.44 -7.44
N PHE A 76 21.33 5.74 -8.45
CA PHE A 76 20.15 4.90 -8.34
C PHE A 76 20.34 3.79 -7.29
N GLU A 77 21.41 3.00 -7.37
CA GLU A 77 21.69 1.93 -6.41
C GLU A 77 21.84 2.46 -4.98
N ARG A 78 22.52 3.59 -4.81
CA ARG A 78 22.63 4.28 -3.51
C ARG A 78 21.28 4.69 -2.96
N ASN A 79 20.45 5.32 -3.79
CA ASN A 79 19.12 5.76 -3.37
C ASN A 79 18.22 4.57 -3.03
N VAL A 80 18.27 3.47 -3.80
CA VAL A 80 17.55 2.23 -3.48
C VAL A 80 17.94 1.70 -2.10
N GLY A 81 19.24 1.62 -1.80
CA GLY A 81 19.71 1.16 -0.48
C GLY A 81 19.28 2.08 0.67
N VAL A 82 19.32 3.39 0.44
CA VAL A 82 18.81 4.39 1.40
C VAL A 82 17.31 4.23 1.63
N SER A 83 16.52 4.14 0.56
CA SER A 83 15.06 3.97 0.63
C SER A 83 14.66 2.66 1.32
N TYR A 84 15.37 1.54 1.08
CA TYR A 84 15.13 0.31 1.85
C TYR A 84 15.44 0.47 3.34
N THR A 85 16.51 1.18 3.68
CA THR A 85 16.87 1.41 5.09
C THR A 85 15.82 2.29 5.79
N GLN A 86 15.32 3.31 5.08
CA GLN A 86 14.21 4.15 5.52
C GLN A 86 12.94 3.32 5.73
N ASP A 87 12.59 2.48 4.77
CA ASP A 87 11.42 1.63 4.83
C ASP A 87 11.48 0.62 5.99
N ILE A 88 12.62 -0.05 6.18
CA ILE A 88 12.85 -0.94 7.33
C ILE A 88 12.67 -0.20 8.65
N THR A 89 13.20 1.02 8.75
CA THR A 89 13.11 1.85 9.95
C THR A 89 11.65 2.26 10.21
N SER A 90 10.96 2.73 9.16
CA SER A 90 9.54 3.11 9.22
C SER A 90 8.68 1.92 9.64
N GLU A 91 8.81 0.76 9.00
CA GLU A 91 8.06 -0.45 9.34
C GLU A 91 8.33 -0.89 10.79
N PHE A 92 9.58 -0.79 11.24
CA PHE A 92 9.93 -1.11 12.62
C PHE A 92 9.27 -0.16 13.63
N PHE A 93 9.31 1.16 13.43
CA PHE A 93 8.74 2.11 14.39
C PHE A 93 7.23 2.28 14.24
N ASN A 94 6.73 2.37 13.01
CA ASN A 94 5.38 2.79 12.67
C ASN A 94 4.38 1.63 12.60
N VAL A 95 4.84 0.41 12.35
CA VAL A 95 3.97 -0.78 12.30
C VAL A 95 4.19 -1.68 13.51
N PHE A 96 5.43 -1.83 13.98
CA PHE A 96 5.74 -2.70 15.09
C PHE A 96 5.87 -1.99 16.44
N LEU A 97 6.93 -1.21 16.67
CA LEU A 97 7.35 -0.80 18.00
C LEU A 97 6.36 0.16 18.67
N ILE A 98 6.08 1.30 18.05
CA ILE A 98 5.17 2.31 18.62
C ILE A 98 3.75 1.72 18.74
N PRO A 99 3.19 1.05 17.70
CA PRO A 99 1.87 0.44 17.83
C PRO A 99 1.78 -0.66 18.88
N SER A 100 2.86 -1.41 19.14
CA SER A 100 2.88 -2.43 20.18
C SER A 100 2.87 -1.83 21.58
N ILE A 101 3.57 -0.70 21.79
CA ILE A 101 3.61 -0.01 23.08
C ILE A 101 2.33 0.78 23.33
N ALA A 102 1.84 1.50 22.32
CA ALA A 102 0.66 2.36 22.44
C ALA A 102 -0.67 1.60 22.29
N HIS A 103 -0.63 0.29 22.03
CA HIS A 103 -1.80 -0.52 21.71
C HIS A 103 -2.62 0.05 20.54
N GLN A 104 -1.90 0.48 19.50
CA GLN A 104 -2.47 1.10 18.30
C GLN A 104 -2.64 0.07 17.19
N ASP A 105 -3.74 0.11 16.45
CA ASP A 105 -3.88 -0.68 15.23
C ASP A 105 -3.10 -0.01 14.09
N PRO A 106 -2.10 -0.70 13.48
CA PRO A 106 -1.34 -0.14 12.37
C PRO A 106 -2.12 -0.11 11.05
N HIS A 107 -3.29 -0.74 10.95
CA HIS A 107 -4.01 -0.84 9.68
C HIS A 107 -4.81 0.40 9.30
N TYR A 108 -4.89 0.62 7.99
CA TYR A 108 -5.85 1.54 7.40
C TYR A 108 -7.23 0.89 7.22
N HIS A 109 -8.25 1.47 7.85
CA HIS A 109 -9.63 0.97 7.80
C HIS A 109 -10.43 1.73 6.77
N ARG A 110 -10.77 1.07 5.66
CA ARG A 110 -11.41 1.71 4.52
C ARG A 110 -12.88 2.09 4.77
N MET A 111 -13.38 3.08 4.02
CA MET A 111 -14.79 3.49 4.06
C MET A 111 -15.51 3.27 2.70
N PRO A 112 -15.71 2.03 2.26
CA PRO A 112 -16.19 1.71 0.91
C PRO A 112 -17.58 2.26 0.58
N ASN A 113 -18.44 2.47 1.59
CA ASN A 113 -19.81 2.95 1.42
C ASN A 113 -19.94 4.48 1.58
N ALA A 114 -18.85 5.19 1.85
CA ALA A 114 -18.87 6.64 2.02
C ALA A 114 -18.65 7.37 0.68
N GLY A 115 -19.15 8.61 0.57
CA GLY A 115 -18.89 9.46 -0.59
C GLY A 115 -17.41 9.89 -0.68
N TYR A 116 -16.94 10.23 -1.88
CA TYR A 116 -15.54 10.59 -2.16
C TYR A 116 -14.91 11.59 -1.18
N LYS A 117 -15.62 12.68 -0.86
CA LYS A 117 -15.12 13.73 0.07
C LYS A 117 -14.87 13.17 1.48
N ARG A 118 -15.75 12.30 1.97
CA ARG A 118 -15.63 11.71 3.30
C ARG A 118 -14.49 10.71 3.37
N ARG A 119 -14.28 9.93 2.31
CA ARG A 119 -13.17 8.99 2.17
C ARG A 119 -11.82 9.69 2.11
N PHE A 120 -11.75 10.78 1.32
CA PHE A 120 -10.58 11.65 1.27
C PHE A 120 -10.26 12.22 2.65
N LEU A 121 -11.24 12.84 3.31
CA LEU A 121 -11.06 13.39 4.65
C LEU A 121 -10.64 12.32 5.64
N HIS A 122 -11.26 11.13 5.60
CA HIS A 122 -10.92 9.99 6.46
C HIS A 122 -9.45 9.58 6.30
N ALA A 123 -8.99 9.37 5.06
CA ALA A 123 -7.59 9.05 4.74
C ALA A 123 -6.60 10.12 5.24
N THR A 124 -6.95 11.41 5.14
CA THR A 124 -6.14 12.51 5.69
C THR A 124 -6.16 12.53 7.22
N THR A 125 -7.33 12.38 7.84
CA THR A 125 -7.48 12.48 9.29
C THR A 125 -6.81 11.32 10.01
N GLN A 126 -6.67 10.16 9.35
CA GLN A 126 -6.05 8.99 9.96
C GLN A 126 -4.57 9.21 10.35
N ILE A 127 -3.90 10.19 9.73
CA ILE A 127 -2.54 10.59 10.11
C ILE A 127 -2.48 11.12 11.55
N PHE A 128 -3.56 11.70 12.04
CA PHE A 128 -3.65 12.27 13.39
C PHE A 128 -4.47 11.38 14.33
N TRP A 129 -5.48 10.68 13.81
CA TRP A 129 -6.45 9.94 14.60
C TRP A 129 -6.73 8.55 14.03
N THR A 130 -6.42 7.50 14.78
CA THR A 130 -6.54 6.10 14.34
C THR A 130 -7.31 5.25 15.37
N LEU A 131 -7.49 3.97 15.07
CA LEU A 131 -8.08 3.00 16.00
C LEU A 131 -7.00 2.36 16.87
N GLY A 132 -7.35 2.10 18.12
CA GLY A 132 -6.59 1.23 19.00
C GLY A 132 -6.89 -0.24 18.78
N ASP A 133 -6.06 -1.09 19.38
CA ASP A 133 -6.29 -2.54 19.43
C ASP A 133 -7.61 -2.90 20.14
N ASN A 134 -8.17 -1.98 20.93
CA ASN A 134 -9.47 -2.10 21.60
C ASN A 134 -10.66 -1.61 20.75
N GLY A 135 -10.43 -1.16 19.51
CA GLY A 135 -11.44 -0.60 18.61
C GLY A 135 -11.90 0.82 18.95
N GLN A 136 -11.29 1.48 19.94
CA GLN A 136 -11.58 2.88 20.26
C GLN A 136 -10.66 3.84 19.51
N GLY A 137 -11.14 5.05 19.22
CA GLY A 137 -10.32 6.08 18.58
C GLY A 137 -9.23 6.62 19.51
N MET A 138 -8.03 6.83 18.97
CA MET A 138 -6.88 7.41 19.67
C MET A 138 -6.03 8.28 18.74
N LEU A 139 -5.12 9.06 19.30
CA LEU A 139 -4.10 9.75 18.52
C LEU A 139 -3.19 8.73 17.83
N ASN A 140 -2.80 9.02 16.59
CA ASN A 140 -1.88 8.18 15.84
C ASN A 140 -0.43 8.48 16.26
N TYR A 141 0.02 7.87 17.35
CA TYR A 141 1.37 8.02 17.86
C TYR A 141 2.42 7.51 16.87
N ALA A 142 2.11 6.45 16.13
CA ALA A 142 3.02 5.91 15.12
C ALA A 142 3.34 6.95 14.05
N ASN A 143 2.34 7.55 13.40
CA ASN A 143 2.60 8.57 12.37
C ASN A 143 3.24 9.83 12.95
N LEU A 144 2.81 10.29 14.14
CA LEU A 144 3.30 11.54 14.71
C LEU A 144 4.73 11.43 15.25
N LEU A 145 5.04 10.40 16.03
CA LEU A 145 6.35 10.21 16.63
C LEU A 145 7.32 9.52 15.67
N GLY A 146 6.83 8.55 14.92
CA GLY A 146 7.59 7.83 13.92
C GLY A 146 8.19 8.73 12.86
N SER A 147 7.41 9.64 12.29
CA SER A 147 7.92 10.62 11.31
C SER A 147 9.08 11.45 11.86
N ALA A 148 9.04 11.81 13.15
CA ALA A 148 10.14 12.54 13.79
C ALA A 148 11.38 11.64 13.98
N ILE A 149 11.18 10.37 14.35
CA ILE A 149 12.26 9.39 14.49
C ILE A 149 12.91 9.10 13.14
N ASP A 150 12.12 8.88 12.09
CA ASP A 150 12.60 8.57 10.74
C ASP A 150 13.48 9.70 10.18
N ILE A 151 13.13 10.95 10.46
CA ILE A 151 13.95 12.12 10.08
C ILE A 151 15.27 12.14 10.85
N GLN A 152 15.24 11.89 12.16
CA GLN A 152 16.46 11.91 12.97
C GLN A 152 17.41 10.77 12.59
N ILE A 153 16.87 9.58 12.32
CA ILE A 153 17.66 8.46 11.86
C ILE A 153 18.16 8.74 10.43
N GLY A 154 17.32 9.27 9.55
CA GLY A 154 17.70 9.71 8.20
C GLY A 154 18.89 10.69 8.17
N ASN A 155 18.89 11.65 9.09
CA ASN A 155 19.97 12.62 9.24
C ASN A 155 21.31 11.98 9.66
N LEU A 156 21.32 10.81 10.30
CA LEU A 156 22.55 10.14 10.73
C LEU A 156 23.33 9.51 9.58
N TYR A 157 22.66 9.03 8.54
CA TYR A 157 23.30 8.26 7.47
C TYR A 157 23.21 8.88 6.07
N VAL A 158 22.42 9.94 5.86
CA VAL A 158 22.40 10.68 4.58
C VAL A 158 23.40 11.84 4.60
N PRO A 159 24.51 11.77 3.84
CA PRO A 159 25.53 12.81 3.84
C PRO A 159 25.02 14.13 3.27
N GLY A 160 25.35 15.25 3.91
CA GLY A 160 25.06 16.60 3.42
C GLY A 160 23.63 17.12 3.70
N GLN A 161 22.81 16.41 4.48
CA GLN A 161 21.53 16.94 4.92
C GLN A 161 21.70 18.15 5.85
N GLN A 162 20.85 19.16 5.67
CA GLN A 162 20.78 20.28 6.58
C GLN A 162 20.10 19.83 7.88
N THR A 163 20.86 19.77 8.96
CA THR A 163 20.39 19.30 10.28
C THR A 163 19.93 20.44 11.21
N HIS A 164 19.84 21.67 10.68
CA HIS A 164 19.36 22.82 11.44
C HIS A 164 17.85 22.70 11.71
N LEU A 165 17.38 23.23 12.85
CA LEU A 165 16.00 23.13 13.32
C LEU A 165 14.94 23.43 12.24
N THR A 166 15.13 24.48 11.44
CA THR A 166 14.19 24.87 10.38
C THR A 166 14.10 23.84 9.26
N ALA A 167 15.22 23.21 8.89
CA ALA A 167 15.26 22.18 7.86
C ALA A 167 14.60 20.88 8.36
N THR A 168 14.88 20.47 9.60
CA THR A 168 14.24 19.32 10.25
C THR A 168 12.72 19.51 10.36
N LEU A 169 12.26 20.71 10.74
CA LEU A 169 10.83 21.03 10.80
C LEU A 169 10.18 20.98 9.41
N SER A 170 10.84 21.54 8.40
CA SER A 170 10.35 21.49 7.02
C SER A 170 10.20 20.04 6.54
N GLN A 171 11.20 19.19 6.77
CA GLN A 171 11.15 17.76 6.45
C GLN A 171 10.02 17.04 7.18
N TYR A 172 9.80 17.38 8.46
CA TYR A 172 8.71 16.82 9.25
C TYR A 172 7.34 17.16 8.68
N PHE A 173 7.12 18.43 8.30
CA PHE A 173 5.87 18.84 7.67
C PHE A 173 5.68 18.24 6.28
N VAL A 174 6.76 18.08 5.50
CA VAL A 174 6.70 17.36 4.22
C VAL A 174 6.31 15.91 4.45
N GLY A 175 6.94 15.23 5.42
CA GLY A 175 6.60 13.85 5.80
C GLY A 175 5.13 13.69 6.17
N LEU A 176 4.61 14.58 7.03
CA LEU A 176 3.18 14.60 7.39
C LEU A 176 2.28 14.88 6.19
N ALA A 177 2.68 15.77 5.27
CA ALA A 177 1.91 16.07 4.07
C ALA A 177 1.84 14.88 3.10
N THR A 178 2.89 14.05 3.05
CA THR A 178 2.95 12.85 2.22
C THR A 178 2.42 11.59 2.90
N ALA A 179 2.30 11.57 4.23
CA ALA A 179 1.84 10.40 4.98
C ALA A 179 0.45 9.85 4.54
N PRO A 180 -0.54 10.67 4.11
CA PRO A 180 -1.80 10.14 3.59
C PRO A 180 -1.72 9.38 2.28
N ILE A 181 -0.60 9.41 1.55
CA ILE A 181 -0.50 8.82 0.19
C ILE A 181 -0.86 7.34 0.22
N ASP A 182 -0.30 6.56 1.15
CA ASP A 182 -0.57 5.12 1.23
C ASP A 182 -2.01 4.81 1.65
N ASN A 183 -2.60 5.68 2.49
CA ASN A 183 -4.02 5.61 2.84
C ASN A 183 -4.88 5.86 1.60
N TYR A 184 -4.53 6.83 0.75
CA TYR A 184 -5.26 7.08 -0.49
C TYR A 184 -5.13 5.92 -1.48
N VAL A 185 -3.94 5.35 -1.63
CA VAL A 185 -3.74 4.16 -2.45
C VAL A 185 -4.64 3.04 -1.93
N THR A 186 -4.59 2.74 -0.64
CA THR A 186 -5.39 1.67 -0.03
C THR A 186 -6.91 1.92 -0.15
N GLU A 187 -7.34 3.17 0.04
CA GLU A 187 -8.74 3.57 -0.01
C GLU A 187 -9.30 3.51 -1.44
N PHE A 188 -8.58 4.03 -2.43
CA PHE A 188 -9.12 4.28 -3.78
C PHE A 188 -8.67 3.28 -4.86
N LEU A 189 -7.58 2.53 -4.64
CA LEU A 189 -7.12 1.51 -5.60
C LEU A 189 -8.19 0.47 -5.95
N PRO A 190 -9.06 0.00 -5.02
CA PRO A 190 -10.17 -0.90 -5.37
C PRO A 190 -11.16 -0.28 -6.35
N ASP A 191 -11.41 1.02 -6.29
CA ASP A 191 -12.35 1.67 -7.22
C ASP A 191 -11.79 1.73 -8.64
N ILE A 192 -10.49 2.01 -8.76
CA ILE A 192 -9.77 1.96 -10.03
C ILE A 192 -9.84 0.53 -10.59
N ALA A 193 -9.54 -0.48 -9.75
CA ALA A 193 -9.63 -1.88 -10.14
C ALA A 193 -11.06 -2.27 -10.57
N ARG A 194 -12.09 -1.82 -9.84
CA ARG A 194 -13.50 -2.06 -10.19
C ARG A 194 -13.85 -1.46 -11.54
N HIS A 195 -13.42 -0.22 -11.80
CA HIS A 195 -13.70 0.47 -13.05
C HIS A 195 -13.05 -0.25 -14.23
N ILE A 196 -11.76 -0.61 -14.13
CA ILE A 196 -11.04 -1.35 -15.17
C ILE A 196 -11.69 -2.72 -15.39
N HIS A 197 -12.05 -3.45 -14.34
CA HIS A 197 -12.70 -4.75 -14.46
C HIS A 197 -14.04 -4.67 -15.22
N ILE A 198 -14.86 -3.65 -14.95
CA ILE A 198 -16.11 -3.41 -15.68
C ILE A 198 -15.83 -3.15 -17.17
N GLN A 199 -14.84 -2.30 -17.49
CA GLN A 199 -14.49 -2.02 -18.89
C GLN A 199 -14.07 -3.30 -19.63
N VAL A 200 -13.23 -4.13 -19.01
CA VAL A 200 -12.79 -5.41 -19.59
C VAL A 200 -13.97 -6.37 -19.80
N VAL A 201 -14.87 -6.50 -18.83
CA VAL A 201 -16.05 -7.38 -18.95
C VAL A 201 -16.99 -6.89 -20.05
N LEU A 202 -17.24 -5.59 -20.17
CA LEU A 202 -18.07 -5.01 -21.23
C LEU A 202 -17.48 -5.28 -22.61
N VAL A 203 -16.18 -5.04 -22.79
CA VAL A 203 -15.47 -5.33 -24.05
C VAL A 203 -15.56 -6.82 -24.39
N GLN A 204 -15.37 -7.70 -23.40
CA GLN A 204 -15.46 -9.14 -23.62
C GLN A 204 -16.87 -9.59 -24.00
N GLN A 205 -17.91 -8.99 -23.40
CA GLN A 205 -19.30 -9.28 -23.75
C GLN A 205 -19.62 -8.87 -25.20
N ILE A 206 -19.15 -7.70 -25.64
CA ILE A 206 -19.30 -7.24 -27.03
C ILE A 206 -18.61 -8.20 -27.99
N ILE A 207 -17.35 -8.59 -27.73
CA ILE A 207 -16.60 -9.56 -28.55
C ILE A 207 -17.36 -10.89 -28.64
N ASN A 208 -17.83 -11.42 -27.51
CA ASN A 208 -18.57 -12.67 -27.46
C ASN A 208 -19.90 -12.59 -28.21
N GLN A 209 -20.58 -11.45 -28.16
CA GLN A 209 -21.82 -11.22 -28.89
C GLN A 209 -21.57 -11.20 -30.41
N VAL A 210 -20.54 -10.47 -30.87
CA VAL A 210 -20.14 -10.43 -32.29
C VAL A 210 -19.73 -11.82 -32.79
N ALA A 211 -18.95 -12.57 -32.01
CA ALA A 211 -18.54 -13.93 -32.36
C ALA A 211 -19.73 -14.90 -32.51
N ARG A 212 -20.79 -14.72 -31.72
CA ARG A 212 -22.02 -15.54 -31.80
C ARG A 212 -22.91 -15.16 -32.97
N THR A 213 -22.88 -13.91 -33.42
CA THR A 213 -23.69 -13.43 -34.55
C THR A 213 -23.00 -13.56 -35.90
N SER A 214 -21.70 -13.89 -35.93
CA SER A 214 -20.96 -14.13 -37.17
C SER A 214 -21.29 -15.55 -37.70
N PRO A 215 -21.76 -15.72 -38.95
CA PRO A 215 -22.01 -17.05 -39.51
C PRO A 215 -20.67 -17.80 -39.65
N PRO A 216 -20.65 -19.15 -39.55
CA PRO A 216 -19.41 -19.91 -39.72
C PRO A 216 -18.82 -19.62 -41.10
N ALA A 217 -17.52 -19.29 -41.14
CA ALA A 217 -16.81 -19.11 -42.39
C ALA A 217 -16.94 -20.41 -43.22
N SER A 218 -17.64 -20.30 -44.35
CA SER A 218 -17.77 -21.37 -45.33
C SER A 218 -16.38 -21.73 -45.89
N PRO A 219 -16.03 -23.03 -45.96
CA PRO A 219 -14.74 -23.49 -46.48
C PRO A 219 -14.56 -23.21 -47.98
#